data_AF-A0A7C6X397-F1
#
_entry.id   AF-A0A7C6X397-F1
#
_cell.length_a   1.000
_cell.length_b   1.000
_cell.length_c   1.000
_cell.angle_alpha   90.00
_cell.angle_beta   90.00
_cell.angle_gamma   90.00
#
_symmetry.space_group_name_H-M   'P 1'
#
loop_
_entity.id
_entity.type
_entity.pdbx_description
1 polymer ?
#
loop_
_entity_poly.entity_id
_entity_poly.type
_entity_poly.pdbx_seq_one_letter_code
_entity_poly.pdbx_strand_id
1 'polypeptide(L)'
;MAKPLPLRHKGNDSLFTAVEMSLISTMAGVPLHVHAEGLRGTGKTTVMRWAKNSVPRISRLKDCPYHCEPKRPHCPLHRETGTTEDGLVEEIPMPFVEIGHGAKLGTILGSIDLEKLTDSERPHASLLPGSIPMANRGIIFIDEVNRLAETAPEITDVLLSVMGTKPGRVKVEEVGLAPFEIEVTASVWAASNPDEDPGPLEDIRRQLADRFDLVVPVQRPQDASVVERILSREGEQDSSEAEKAFLKDAAEKAARLGNVVVPRSIVRYLAQLYIHRNVESLRAVEALELSSRLAALIAGKTEVSFDELLVVVPLVLRHRVEPLTLSEILKDLEIRRAAGNRPTATPPPTSPDEGSSSTPETDAARRFTAVPPSVADKPARLPAPVPRRDGREGEGGEREATAAGSASPSLSVAEGTRQGWLQQALARYRASLRNRFDRLGSGAHDTGSTAASRHRSSAGPGTHRPATEYVPVHNTGNAVPVSPAEQARRLSALPWDQLVTPPEWED
;
A
#
# COMPACT_ATOMS: atom_id res chain seq x y z
N MET A 1 3.49 -25.74 9.46
CA MET A 1 3.45 -24.97 10.72
C MET A 1 2.49 -23.81 10.52
N ALA A 2 1.48 -23.66 11.39
CA ALA A 2 0.60 -22.49 11.36
C ALA A 2 1.46 -21.23 11.54
N LYS A 3 1.25 -20.21 10.70
CA LYS A 3 1.99 -18.95 10.83
C LYS A 3 1.39 -18.15 11.99
N PRO A 4 2.21 -17.56 12.87
CA PRO A 4 1.70 -16.76 13.98
C PRO A 4 0.88 -15.58 13.45
N LEU A 5 -0.37 -15.48 13.90
CA LEU A 5 -1.24 -14.33 13.62
C LEU A 5 -0.74 -13.12 14.41
N PRO A 6 -0.55 -11.95 13.78
CA PRO A 6 -0.18 -10.75 14.51
C PRO A 6 -1.32 -10.34 15.44
N LEU A 7 -0.99 -10.11 16.70
CA LEU A 7 -1.97 -9.73 17.70
C LEU A 7 -2.34 -8.25 17.58
N ARG A 8 -3.64 -7.96 17.46
CA ARG A 8 -4.17 -6.59 17.46
C ARG A 8 -4.24 -6.05 18.89
N HIS A 9 -3.65 -4.88 19.11
CA HIS A 9 -3.64 -4.14 20.36
C HIS A 9 -3.72 -2.63 20.09
N LYS A 10 -3.91 -1.81 21.13
CA LYS A 10 -4.09 -0.35 21.00
C LYS A 10 -3.00 0.35 20.18
N GLY A 11 -1.76 -0.16 20.25
CA GLY A 11 -0.60 0.41 19.56
C GLY A 11 -0.50 0.08 18.07
N ASN A 12 -1.25 -0.90 17.56
CA ASN A 12 -1.22 -1.28 16.14
C ASN A 12 -2.62 -1.37 15.50
N ASP A 13 -3.68 -1.00 16.22
CA ASP A 13 -5.07 -1.04 15.77
C ASP A 13 -5.30 -0.27 14.44
N SER A 14 -4.74 0.93 14.37
CA SER A 14 -4.81 1.78 13.19
C SER A 14 -4.11 1.16 11.97
N LEU A 15 -3.07 0.35 12.19
CA LEU A 15 -2.35 -0.34 11.10
C LEU A 15 -3.24 -1.40 10.45
N PHE A 16 -3.93 -2.22 11.26
CA PHE A 16 -4.89 -3.20 10.72
C PHE A 16 -5.99 -2.52 9.92
N THR A 17 -6.53 -1.42 10.42
CA THR A 17 -7.58 -0.66 9.75
C THR A 17 -7.08 -0.06 8.43
N ALA A 18 -5.87 0.52 8.42
CA ALA A 18 -5.27 1.09 7.19
C ALA A 18 -4.95 0.02 6.13
N VAL A 19 -4.42 -1.12 6.56
CA VAL A 19 -4.14 -2.27 5.67
C VAL A 19 -5.44 -2.80 5.05
N GLU A 20 -6.51 -2.93 5.84
CA GLU A 20 -7.82 -3.34 5.32
C GLU A 20 -8.39 -2.32 4.34
N MET A 21 -8.37 -1.03 4.68
CA MET A 21 -8.81 0.04 3.77
C MET A 21 -8.06 -0.04 2.44
N SER A 22 -6.74 -0.21 2.49
CA SER A 22 -5.91 -0.30 1.30
C SER A 22 -6.19 -1.56 0.47
N LEU A 23 -6.41 -2.70 1.11
CA LEU A 23 -6.79 -3.93 0.42
C LEU A 23 -8.12 -3.77 -0.33
N ILE A 24 -9.16 -3.29 0.35
CA ILE A 24 -10.48 -3.04 -0.24
C ILE A 24 -10.37 -2.04 -1.40
N SER A 25 -9.62 -0.96 -1.21
CA SER A 25 -9.40 0.06 -2.24
C SER A 25 -8.70 -0.52 -3.48
N THR A 26 -7.66 -1.33 -3.27
CA THR A 26 -6.91 -2.00 -4.35
C THR A 26 -7.82 -2.95 -5.14
N MET A 27 -8.67 -3.70 -4.45
CA MET A 27 -9.67 -4.57 -5.08
C MET A 27 -10.70 -3.81 -5.90
N ALA A 28 -11.05 -2.59 -5.47
CA ALA A 28 -11.92 -1.68 -6.21
C ALA A 28 -11.21 -0.98 -7.39
N GLY A 29 -9.91 -1.25 -7.60
CA GLY A 29 -9.12 -0.66 -8.67
C GLY A 29 -8.61 0.76 -8.39
N VAL A 30 -8.65 1.21 -7.13
CA VAL A 30 -8.17 2.54 -6.72
C VAL A 30 -7.03 2.38 -5.71
N PRO A 31 -5.77 2.71 -6.06
CA PRO A 31 -4.66 2.59 -5.12
C PRO A 31 -4.84 3.47 -3.87
N LEU A 32 -4.49 2.91 -2.71
CA LEU A 32 -4.41 3.63 -1.44
C LEU A 32 -3.06 3.29 -0.78
N HIS A 33 -2.14 4.26 -0.78
CA HIS A 33 -0.78 4.08 -0.29
C HIS A 33 -0.71 4.26 1.22
N VAL A 34 -0.07 3.31 1.91
CA VAL A 34 0.01 3.26 3.37
C VAL A 34 1.47 3.21 3.80
N HIS A 35 1.85 4.09 4.70
CA HIS A 35 3.16 4.10 5.35
C HIS A 35 2.99 3.87 6.84
N ALA A 36 3.51 2.75 7.33
CA ALA A 36 3.56 2.41 8.75
C ALA A 36 4.87 2.91 9.36
N GLU A 37 4.77 3.79 10.33
CA GLU A 37 5.91 4.42 10.97
C GLU A 37 6.00 4.02 12.45
N GLY A 38 7.18 3.66 12.94
CA GLY A 38 7.38 3.43 14.37
C GLY A 38 8.68 2.70 14.68
N LEU A 39 8.94 2.50 15.98
CA LEU A 39 10.19 1.92 16.46
C LEU A 39 10.45 0.50 15.96
N ARG A 40 11.71 0.05 16.02
CA ARG A 40 12.03 -1.38 15.90
C ARG A 40 11.25 -2.23 16.92
N GLY A 41 10.85 -3.42 16.48
CA GLY A 41 10.13 -4.39 17.30
C GLY A 41 8.64 -4.11 17.51
N THR A 42 8.04 -3.14 16.81
CA THR A 42 6.60 -2.82 16.89
C THR A 42 5.70 -3.73 16.03
N GLY A 43 6.28 -4.65 15.26
CA GLY A 43 5.51 -5.63 14.47
C GLY A 43 4.90 -5.10 13.16
N LYS A 44 5.30 -3.92 12.67
CA LYS A 44 4.80 -3.31 11.42
C LYS A 44 4.88 -4.27 10.23
N THR A 45 6.10 -4.73 9.94
CA THR A 45 6.40 -5.65 8.85
C THR A 45 5.71 -7.00 9.06
N THR A 46 5.55 -7.44 10.31
CA THR A 46 4.81 -8.67 10.65
C THR A 46 3.34 -8.56 10.24
N VAL A 47 2.67 -7.45 10.54
CA VAL A 47 1.27 -7.22 10.16
C VAL A 47 1.12 -7.13 8.63
N MET A 48 1.98 -6.36 7.96
CA MET A 48 1.92 -6.19 6.50
C MET A 48 2.24 -7.49 5.74
N ARG A 49 3.27 -8.23 6.14
CA ARG A 49 3.60 -9.55 5.55
C ARG A 49 2.59 -10.64 5.95
N TRP A 50 1.89 -10.50 7.08
CA TRP A 50 0.78 -11.39 7.40
C TRP A 50 -0.39 -11.16 6.43
N ALA A 51 -0.74 -9.91 6.17
CA ALA A 51 -1.81 -9.54 5.25
C ALA A 51 -1.57 -10.03 3.81
N LYS A 52 -0.31 -10.25 3.39
CA LYS A 52 0.05 -10.96 2.14
C LYS A 52 -0.64 -12.31 1.97
N ASN A 53 -0.85 -13.06 3.06
CA ASN A 53 -1.53 -14.36 2.97
C ASN A 53 -3.04 -14.20 2.75
N SER A 54 -3.58 -13.05 3.15
CA SER A 54 -5.00 -12.72 3.11
C SER A 54 -5.33 -11.73 2.00
N VAL A 55 -4.59 -11.78 0.88
CA VAL A 55 -4.93 -11.07 -0.35
C VAL A 55 -5.86 -11.93 -1.21
N PRO A 56 -6.82 -11.33 -1.94
CA PRO A 56 -7.75 -12.08 -2.77
C PRO A 56 -7.05 -12.70 -3.98
N ARG A 57 -7.73 -13.62 -4.65
CA ARG A 57 -7.33 -14.07 -5.99
C ARG A 57 -7.84 -13.09 -7.04
N ILE A 58 -7.10 -12.96 -8.13
CA ILE A 58 -7.48 -12.16 -9.30
C ILE A 58 -7.45 -13.03 -10.56
N SER A 59 -8.42 -12.77 -11.44
CA SER A 59 -8.43 -13.30 -12.80
C SER A 59 -7.43 -12.54 -13.67
N ARG A 60 -6.53 -13.22 -14.37
CA ARG A 60 -5.66 -12.62 -15.40
C ARG A 60 -5.70 -13.40 -16.71
N LEU A 61 -5.30 -12.75 -17.80
CA LEU A 61 -4.92 -13.48 -19.03
C LEU A 61 -3.77 -14.42 -18.69
N LYS A 62 -3.89 -15.69 -19.09
CA LYS A 62 -2.91 -16.73 -18.81
C LYS A 62 -1.53 -16.31 -19.28
N ASP A 63 -0.53 -16.54 -18.43
CA ASP A 63 0.89 -16.24 -18.67
C ASP A 63 1.20 -14.75 -18.94
N CYS A 64 0.25 -13.84 -18.70
CA CYS A 64 0.50 -12.40 -18.84
C CYS A 64 1.34 -11.88 -17.66
N PRO A 65 2.56 -11.36 -17.91
CA PRO A 65 3.43 -10.90 -16.82
C PRO A 65 2.97 -9.56 -16.20
N TYR A 66 2.12 -8.81 -16.90
CA TYR A 66 1.54 -7.54 -16.44
C TYR A 66 0.19 -7.71 -15.73
N HIS A 67 -0.26 -8.95 -15.54
CA HIS A 67 -1.52 -9.29 -14.87
C HIS A 67 -2.76 -8.61 -15.47
N CYS A 68 -2.76 -8.49 -16.80
CA CYS A 68 -3.84 -7.90 -17.58
C CYS A 68 -5.20 -8.50 -17.20
N GLU A 69 -6.17 -7.62 -16.91
CA GLU A 69 -7.54 -8.02 -16.66
C GLU A 69 -8.14 -8.59 -17.97
N PRO A 70 -8.75 -9.78 -17.96
CA PRO A 70 -9.27 -10.39 -19.17
C PRO A 70 -10.22 -9.47 -19.94
N LYS A 71 -11.14 -8.79 -19.24
CA LYS A 71 -12.12 -7.90 -19.88
C LYS A 71 -11.54 -6.57 -20.37
N ARG A 72 -10.34 -6.20 -19.90
CA ARG A 72 -9.75 -4.89 -20.15
C ARG A 72 -8.21 -4.98 -20.16
N PRO A 73 -7.63 -5.66 -21.17
CA PRO A 73 -6.18 -5.75 -21.30
C PRO A 73 -5.59 -4.34 -21.51
N HIS A 74 -4.55 -4.00 -20.75
CA HIS A 74 -3.90 -2.68 -20.78
C HIS A 74 -2.44 -2.75 -21.26
N CYS A 75 -1.83 -3.94 -21.19
CA CYS A 75 -0.41 -4.16 -21.41
C CYS A 75 -0.07 -4.19 -22.92
N PRO A 76 1.16 -3.83 -23.31
CA PRO A 76 1.57 -3.79 -24.72
C PRO A 76 1.33 -5.09 -25.49
N LEU A 77 1.44 -6.24 -24.82
CA LEU A 77 1.25 -7.57 -25.42
C LEU A 77 -0.20 -7.90 -25.79
N HIS A 78 -1.18 -7.27 -25.14
CA HIS A 78 -2.60 -7.64 -25.25
C HIS A 78 -3.51 -6.48 -25.64
N ARG A 79 -3.05 -5.21 -25.59
CA ARG A 79 -3.92 -4.06 -25.87
C ARG A 79 -4.40 -4.02 -27.33
N GLU A 80 -3.57 -4.51 -28.27
CA GLU A 80 -3.83 -4.42 -29.72
C GLU A 80 -4.51 -5.67 -30.28
N THR A 81 -4.23 -6.83 -29.69
CA THR A 81 -4.82 -8.12 -30.07
C THR A 81 -6.21 -8.34 -29.46
N GLY A 82 -6.58 -7.58 -28.43
CA GLY A 82 -7.81 -7.81 -27.68
C GLY A 82 -7.76 -9.12 -26.87
N THR A 83 -8.85 -9.47 -26.18
CA THR A 83 -9.00 -10.79 -25.57
C THR A 83 -8.74 -11.86 -26.62
N THR A 84 -7.63 -12.57 -26.51
CA THR A 84 -7.23 -13.63 -27.44
C THR A 84 -8.40 -14.59 -27.66
N GLU A 85 -8.61 -15.00 -28.91
CA GLU A 85 -9.76 -15.79 -29.38
C GLU A 85 -9.86 -17.21 -28.76
N ASP A 86 -8.98 -17.58 -27.83
CA ASP A 86 -9.12 -18.79 -26.98
C ASP A 86 -8.91 -18.53 -25.47
N GLY A 87 -8.87 -17.24 -25.07
CA GLY A 87 -9.11 -16.70 -23.72
C GLY A 87 -8.79 -17.60 -22.52
N LEU A 88 -7.60 -18.19 -22.45
CA LEU A 88 -7.20 -18.91 -21.25
C LEU A 88 -7.06 -17.87 -20.12
N VAL A 89 -8.05 -17.85 -19.24
CA VAL A 89 -8.02 -17.07 -18.00
C VAL A 89 -7.52 -17.99 -16.90
N GLU A 90 -6.67 -17.46 -16.03
CA GLU A 90 -6.25 -18.15 -14.82
C GLU A 90 -6.48 -17.29 -13.58
N GLU A 91 -6.72 -17.96 -12.46
CA GLU A 91 -6.84 -17.33 -11.15
C GLU A 91 -5.49 -17.42 -10.44
N ILE A 92 -4.88 -16.28 -10.13
CA ILE A 92 -3.65 -16.20 -9.33
C ILE A 92 -3.93 -15.47 -8.01
N PRO A 93 -3.13 -15.69 -6.95
CA PRO A 93 -3.12 -14.76 -5.82
C PRO A 93 -2.81 -13.35 -6.32
N MET A 94 -3.46 -12.34 -5.73
CA MET A 94 -3.14 -10.94 -5.98
C MET A 94 -1.62 -10.72 -5.82
N PRO A 95 -0.97 -10.02 -6.76
CA PRO A 95 0.46 -9.79 -6.70
C PRO A 95 0.84 -9.04 -5.42
N PHE A 96 1.84 -9.57 -4.71
CA PHE A 96 2.45 -8.90 -3.57
C PHE A 96 3.96 -8.89 -3.80
N VAL A 97 4.45 -7.76 -4.29
CA VAL A 97 5.84 -7.59 -4.75
C VAL A 97 6.62 -6.84 -3.69
N GLU A 98 7.72 -7.41 -3.21
CA GLU A 98 8.57 -6.80 -2.20
C GLU A 98 9.79 -6.14 -2.87
N ILE A 99 10.01 -4.86 -2.58
CA ILE A 99 11.18 -4.11 -3.05
C ILE A 99 12.08 -3.83 -1.85
N GLY A 100 13.29 -4.38 -1.89
CA GLY A 100 14.33 -4.10 -0.90
C GLY A 100 15.12 -2.84 -1.23
N HIS A 101 15.74 -2.23 -0.23
CA HIS A 101 16.60 -1.04 -0.40
C HIS A 101 17.81 -1.29 -1.34
N GLY A 102 18.28 -2.53 -1.48
CA GLY A 102 19.37 -2.90 -2.40
C GLY A 102 18.95 -3.18 -3.84
N ALA A 103 17.67 -2.99 -4.19
CA ALA A 103 17.18 -3.26 -5.53
C ALA A 103 17.86 -2.36 -6.58
N LYS A 104 17.93 -2.83 -7.82
CA LYS A 104 18.50 -2.10 -8.95
C LYS A 104 17.39 -1.63 -9.88
N LEU A 105 17.57 -0.48 -10.53
CA LEU A 105 16.56 0.13 -11.39
C LEU A 105 16.00 -0.86 -12.44
N GLY A 106 16.89 -1.62 -13.12
CA GLY A 106 16.49 -2.63 -14.09
C GLY A 106 15.64 -3.78 -13.52
N THR A 107 15.80 -4.13 -12.25
CA THR A 107 14.94 -5.15 -11.60
C THR A 107 13.55 -4.61 -11.21
N ILE A 108 13.43 -3.28 -11.12
CA ILE A 108 12.21 -2.58 -10.68
C ILE A 108 11.36 -2.18 -11.87
N LEU A 109 11.95 -1.55 -12.88
CA LEU A 109 11.27 -1.12 -14.11
C LEU A 109 11.20 -2.24 -15.15
N GLY A 110 12.27 -3.02 -15.25
CA GLY A 110 12.46 -4.00 -16.30
C GLY A 110 13.83 -3.83 -16.94
N SER A 111 14.27 -4.87 -17.65
CA SER A 111 15.56 -4.91 -18.32
C SER A 111 15.41 -5.48 -19.71
N ILE A 112 16.43 -5.28 -20.54
CA ILE A 112 16.49 -5.92 -21.85
C ILE A 112 16.48 -7.44 -21.68
N ASP A 113 15.64 -8.10 -22.48
CA ASP A 113 15.58 -9.55 -22.57
C ASP A 113 16.78 -10.05 -23.40
N LEU A 114 17.86 -10.38 -22.70
CA LEU A 114 19.09 -10.86 -23.34
C LEU A 114 18.88 -12.17 -24.09
N GLU A 115 17.97 -13.03 -23.62
CA GLU A 115 17.67 -14.31 -24.27
C GLU A 115 17.05 -14.08 -25.64
N LYS A 116 16.02 -13.23 -25.73
CA LYS A 116 15.41 -12.87 -27.03
C LYS A 116 16.31 -12.03 -27.92
N LEU A 117 17.17 -11.20 -27.34
CA LEU A 117 18.11 -10.38 -28.11
C LEU A 117 19.20 -11.24 -28.78
N THR A 118 19.65 -12.29 -28.09
CA THR A 118 20.73 -13.19 -28.56
C THR A 118 20.23 -14.47 -29.23
N ASP A 119 18.91 -14.62 -29.37
CA ASP A 119 18.29 -15.73 -30.09
C ASP A 119 18.85 -15.82 -31.52
N SER A 120 19.39 -16.98 -31.88
CA SER A 120 20.05 -17.22 -33.16
C SER A 120 19.09 -17.30 -34.35
N GLU A 121 17.82 -17.66 -34.11
CA GLU A 121 16.81 -17.79 -35.16
C GLU A 121 16.05 -16.49 -35.37
N ARG A 122 15.69 -15.79 -34.29
CA ARG A 122 14.86 -14.57 -34.32
C ARG A 122 15.30 -13.55 -33.27
N PRO A 123 16.45 -12.88 -33.47
CA PRO A 123 16.91 -11.85 -32.55
C PRO A 123 15.93 -10.67 -32.57
N HIS A 124 15.37 -10.34 -31.41
CA HIS A 124 14.47 -9.20 -31.27
C HIS A 124 14.68 -8.51 -29.93
N ALA A 125 14.92 -7.20 -29.99
CA ALA A 125 15.03 -6.36 -28.81
C ALA A 125 13.68 -6.28 -28.09
N SER A 126 13.63 -6.78 -26.87
CA SER A 126 12.42 -6.80 -26.05
C SER A 126 12.76 -6.55 -24.58
N LEU A 127 11.74 -6.25 -23.78
CA LEU A 127 11.88 -5.92 -22.37
C LEU A 127 11.22 -6.99 -21.49
N LEU A 128 11.96 -7.43 -20.48
CA LEU A 128 11.42 -8.17 -19.36
C LEU A 128 10.81 -7.18 -18.37
N PRO A 129 9.54 -7.37 -17.95
CA PRO A 129 8.92 -6.47 -16.98
C PRO A 129 9.60 -6.57 -15.62
N GLY A 130 9.84 -5.42 -15.00
CA GLY A 130 10.36 -5.35 -13.65
C GLY A 130 9.28 -5.56 -12.59
N SER A 131 9.72 -5.50 -11.33
CA SER A 131 8.91 -5.68 -10.13
C SER A 131 7.66 -4.79 -10.11
N ILE A 132 7.77 -3.52 -10.50
CA ILE A 132 6.64 -2.58 -10.45
C ILE A 132 5.59 -2.88 -11.52
N PRO A 133 5.92 -3.04 -12.81
CA PRO A 133 4.93 -3.48 -13.81
C PRO A 133 4.27 -4.81 -13.46
N MET A 134 5.01 -5.75 -12.86
CA MET A 134 4.45 -7.02 -12.38
C MET A 134 3.56 -6.89 -11.13
N ALA A 135 3.61 -5.76 -10.41
CA ALA A 135 2.77 -5.53 -9.24
C ALA A 135 1.35 -5.03 -9.59
N ASN A 136 1.05 -4.83 -10.88
CA ASN A 136 -0.25 -4.33 -11.33
C ASN A 136 -1.42 -5.17 -10.78
N ARG A 137 -2.48 -4.47 -10.33
CA ARG A 137 -3.65 -4.99 -9.61
C ARG A 137 -3.30 -5.66 -8.28
N GLY A 138 -2.20 -5.23 -7.66
CA GLY A 138 -1.68 -5.79 -6.42
C GLY A 138 -1.08 -4.77 -5.48
N ILE A 139 -0.13 -5.23 -4.68
CA ILE A 139 0.53 -4.47 -3.61
C ILE A 139 2.04 -4.47 -3.84
N ILE A 140 2.64 -3.29 -3.75
CA ILE A 140 4.09 -3.11 -3.69
C ILE A 140 4.43 -2.88 -2.22
N PHE A 141 5.25 -3.74 -1.62
CA PHE A 141 5.71 -3.63 -0.25
C PHE A 141 7.17 -3.20 -0.17
N ILE A 142 7.46 -2.19 0.64
CA ILE A 142 8.80 -1.66 0.87
C ILE A 142 9.09 -1.69 2.37
N ASP A 143 10.05 -2.50 2.77
CA ASP A 143 10.61 -2.47 4.13
C ASP A 143 11.68 -1.38 4.18
N GLU A 144 11.69 -0.59 5.26
CA GLU A 144 12.64 0.51 5.45
C GLU A 144 12.65 1.53 4.30
N VAL A 145 11.48 2.09 3.97
CA VAL A 145 11.32 3.04 2.85
C VAL A 145 12.21 4.29 2.96
N ASN A 146 12.57 4.72 4.17
CA ASN A 146 13.51 5.81 4.40
C ASN A 146 14.93 5.46 3.92
N ARG A 147 15.40 4.24 4.17
CA ARG A 147 16.68 3.75 3.65
C ARG A 147 16.67 3.60 2.14
N LEU A 148 15.55 3.13 1.57
CA LEU A 148 15.39 3.09 0.10
C LEU A 148 15.44 4.49 -0.50
N ALA A 149 14.80 5.47 0.14
CA ALA A 149 14.78 6.86 -0.33
C ALA A 149 16.16 7.52 -0.35
N GLU A 150 17.03 7.14 0.60
CA GLU A 150 18.42 7.58 0.69
C GLU A 150 19.33 6.83 -0.30
N THR A 151 19.26 5.49 -0.31
CA THR A 151 20.26 4.65 -1.01
C THR A 151 19.97 4.39 -2.48
N ALA A 152 18.70 4.55 -2.91
CA ALA A 152 18.27 4.31 -4.29
C ALA A 152 17.34 5.44 -4.77
N PRO A 153 17.89 6.65 -5.01
CA PRO A 153 17.08 7.80 -5.35
C PRO A 153 16.30 7.63 -6.66
N GLU A 154 16.82 6.87 -7.62
CA GLU A 154 16.18 6.60 -8.90
C GLU A 154 14.94 5.71 -8.74
N ILE A 155 15.00 4.70 -7.86
CA ILE A 155 13.82 3.87 -7.55
C ILE A 155 12.74 4.72 -6.90
N THR A 156 13.14 5.68 -6.08
CA THR A 156 12.19 6.60 -5.46
C THR A 156 11.51 7.51 -6.48
N ASP A 157 12.21 7.97 -7.52
CA ASP A 157 11.57 8.73 -8.62
C ASP A 157 10.54 7.90 -9.39
N VAL A 158 10.82 6.60 -9.56
CA VAL A 158 9.83 5.67 -10.11
C VAL A 158 8.61 5.55 -9.19
N LEU A 159 8.82 5.40 -7.87
CA LEU A 159 7.72 5.36 -6.90
C LEU A 159 6.90 6.65 -6.90
N LEU A 160 7.55 7.83 -7.00
CA LEU A 160 6.85 9.11 -7.13
C LEU A 160 5.95 9.15 -8.37
N SER A 161 6.40 8.56 -9.48
CA SER A 161 5.63 8.48 -10.73
C SER A 161 4.44 7.52 -10.60
N VAL A 162 4.66 6.33 -10.02
CA VAL A 162 3.61 5.31 -9.80
C VAL A 162 2.58 5.77 -8.77
N MET A 163 3.00 6.44 -7.71
CA MET A 163 2.11 6.95 -6.67
C MET A 163 1.48 8.29 -7.06
N GLY A 164 2.01 8.97 -8.08
CA GLY A 164 1.59 10.32 -8.47
C GLY A 164 0.17 10.38 -9.00
N THR A 165 -0.26 9.34 -9.72
CA THR A 165 -1.60 9.22 -10.32
C THR A 165 -2.27 7.91 -9.89
N LYS A 166 -3.59 7.81 -10.03
CA LYS A 166 -4.39 6.64 -9.67
C LYS A 166 -5.31 6.30 -10.86
N PRO A 167 -4.91 5.41 -11.79
CA PRO A 167 -3.74 4.52 -11.75
C PRO A 167 -2.40 5.25 -11.98
N GLY A 168 -1.32 4.65 -11.48
CA GLY A 168 0.04 5.14 -11.67
C GLY A 168 0.56 4.87 -13.08
N ARG A 169 1.66 5.53 -13.46
CA ARG A 169 2.30 5.31 -14.77
C ARG A 169 3.78 5.03 -14.62
N VAL A 170 4.26 4.11 -15.44
CA VAL A 170 5.68 3.79 -15.58
C VAL A 170 6.05 3.98 -17.03
N LYS A 171 7.07 4.80 -17.28
CA LYS A 171 7.65 5.02 -18.60
C LYS A 171 9.08 4.53 -18.59
N VAL A 172 9.46 3.76 -19.60
CA VAL A 172 10.83 3.27 -19.78
C VAL A 172 11.32 3.74 -21.14
N GLU A 173 12.49 4.37 -21.12
CA GLU A 173 13.19 4.87 -22.30
C GLU A 173 14.60 4.29 -22.26
N GLU A 174 14.79 3.14 -22.91
CA GLU A 174 16.06 2.43 -22.95
C GLU A 174 16.67 2.53 -24.35
N VAL A 175 17.99 2.68 -24.44
CA VAL A 175 18.68 2.85 -25.73
C VAL A 175 18.48 1.62 -26.60
N GLY A 176 18.10 1.83 -27.87
CA GLY A 176 17.87 0.75 -28.82
C GLY A 176 16.49 0.09 -28.72
N LEU A 177 15.62 0.60 -27.85
CA LEU A 177 14.23 0.15 -27.69
C LEU A 177 13.25 1.30 -27.90
N ALA A 178 12.06 0.97 -28.42
CA ALA A 178 10.98 1.94 -28.49
C ALA A 178 10.56 2.33 -27.06
N PRO A 179 10.37 3.63 -26.76
CA PRO A 179 9.80 4.06 -25.50
C PRO A 179 8.47 3.34 -25.24
N PHE A 180 8.31 2.81 -24.02
CA PHE A 180 7.05 2.20 -23.63
C PHE A 180 6.54 2.82 -22.33
N GLU A 181 5.22 2.96 -22.24
CA GLU A 181 4.51 3.44 -21.07
C GLU A 181 3.44 2.42 -20.69
N ILE A 182 3.30 2.15 -19.39
CA ILE A 182 2.30 1.24 -18.85
C ILE A 182 1.65 1.81 -17.59
N GLU A 183 0.33 1.64 -17.50
CA GLU A 183 -0.41 1.98 -16.30
C GLU A 183 -0.30 0.87 -15.26
N VAL A 184 0.00 1.23 -14.01
CA VAL A 184 0.16 0.30 -12.89
C VAL A 184 -0.83 0.67 -11.80
N THR A 185 -1.83 -0.18 -11.60
CA THR A 185 -2.83 -0.04 -10.54
C THR A 185 -2.38 -0.85 -9.32
N ALA A 186 -1.47 -0.30 -8.52
CA ALA A 186 -0.96 -1.00 -7.33
C ALA A 186 -0.90 -0.07 -6.12
N SER A 187 -1.31 -0.56 -4.96
CA SER A 187 -1.13 0.16 -3.69
C SER A 187 0.28 -0.04 -3.17
N VAL A 188 0.86 1.00 -2.57
CA VAL A 188 2.21 0.94 -1.99
C VAL A 188 2.08 0.86 -0.49
N TRP A 189 2.64 -0.19 0.11
CA TRP A 189 2.74 -0.39 1.54
C TRP A 189 4.19 -0.23 1.95
N ALA A 190 4.45 0.70 2.86
CA ALA A 190 5.79 0.99 3.32
C ALA A 190 5.90 0.86 4.84
N ALA A 191 7.04 0.42 5.33
CA ALA A 191 7.40 0.51 6.74
C ALA A 191 8.66 1.35 6.91
N SER A 192 8.75 2.16 7.96
CA SER A 192 10.01 2.82 8.36
C SER A 192 10.19 2.90 9.87
N ASN A 193 11.43 3.12 10.29
CA ASN A 193 11.77 3.51 11.64
C ASN A 193 12.40 4.92 11.62
N PRO A 194 11.73 5.95 12.16
CA PRO A 194 12.23 7.32 12.13
C PRO A 194 13.38 7.58 13.12
N ASP A 195 13.53 6.74 14.16
CA ASP A 195 14.57 6.92 15.20
C ASP A 195 15.96 6.44 14.76
N GLU A 196 16.05 5.84 13.58
CA GLU A 196 17.30 5.34 13.03
C GLU A 196 17.69 6.09 11.79
N ASP A 197 18.99 6.25 11.62
CA ASP A 197 19.59 6.75 10.38
C ASP A 197 18.99 6.03 9.15
N PRO A 198 18.46 6.76 8.15
CA PRO A 198 18.63 8.21 7.92
C PRO A 198 17.63 9.15 8.63
N GLY A 199 16.69 8.63 9.40
CA GLY A 199 15.68 9.41 10.12
C GLY A 199 14.28 9.31 9.51
N PRO A 200 13.38 10.28 9.81
CA PRO A 200 12.04 10.35 9.25
C PRO A 200 12.03 10.47 7.73
N LEU A 201 11.08 9.83 7.06
CA LEU A 201 10.97 9.91 5.59
C LEU A 201 10.67 11.33 5.10
N GLU A 202 9.94 12.12 5.91
CA GLU A 202 9.62 13.52 5.60
C GLU A 202 10.86 14.41 5.51
N ASP A 203 11.90 14.14 6.32
CA ASP A 203 13.17 14.86 6.30
C ASP A 203 14.05 14.42 5.14
N ILE A 204 14.04 13.13 4.81
CA ILE A 204 14.87 12.56 3.73
C ILE A 204 14.30 12.86 2.35
N ARG A 205 12.99 12.67 2.16
CA ARG A 205 12.34 12.86 0.86
C ARG A 205 10.88 13.23 1.03
N ARG A 206 10.64 14.48 1.48
CA ARG A 206 9.30 15.06 1.66
C ARG A 206 8.32 14.80 0.52
N GLN A 207 8.80 14.84 -0.73
CA GLN A 207 7.97 14.54 -1.90
C GLN A 207 7.40 13.12 -1.88
N LEU A 208 8.17 12.12 -1.44
CA LEU A 208 7.70 10.73 -1.32
C LEU A 208 6.74 10.59 -0.13
N ALA A 209 7.06 11.23 1.00
CA ALA A 209 6.21 11.24 2.18
C ALA A 209 4.80 11.76 1.85
N ASP A 210 4.67 12.89 1.12
CA ASP A 210 3.38 13.46 0.70
C ASP A 210 2.58 12.52 -0.22
N ARG A 211 3.24 11.60 -0.93
CA ARG A 211 2.55 10.63 -1.79
C ARG A 211 1.88 9.49 -1.01
N PHE A 212 2.16 9.32 0.28
CA PHE A 212 1.37 8.37 1.08
C PHE A 212 -0.01 8.96 1.39
N ASP A 213 -1.07 8.16 1.20
CA ASP A 213 -2.42 8.59 1.55
C ASP A 213 -2.61 8.54 3.06
N LEU A 214 -2.01 7.53 3.71
CA LEU A 214 -2.08 7.27 5.14
C LEU A 214 -0.67 7.08 5.71
N VAL A 215 -0.33 7.84 6.75
CA VAL A 215 0.83 7.59 7.61
C VAL A 215 0.33 7.14 8.97
N VAL A 216 0.64 5.89 9.32
CA VAL A 216 0.10 5.19 10.47
C VAL A 216 1.17 5.04 11.53
N PRO A 217 1.05 5.73 12.68
CA PRO A 217 1.96 5.52 13.80
C PRO A 217 1.69 4.15 14.44
N VAL A 218 2.75 3.38 14.66
CA VAL A 218 2.70 2.06 15.28
C VAL A 218 3.57 2.06 16.54
N GLN A 219 2.95 1.72 17.66
CA GLN A 219 3.56 1.78 18.98
C GLN A 219 3.72 0.38 19.56
N ARG A 220 4.66 0.24 20.51
CA ARG A 220 4.82 -1.00 21.28
C ARG A 220 3.58 -1.27 22.13
N PRO A 221 3.26 -2.55 22.41
CA PRO A 221 2.25 -2.85 23.42
C PRO A 221 2.67 -2.29 24.77
N GLN A 222 1.74 -1.60 25.45
CA GLN A 222 1.97 -1.04 26.80
C GLN A 222 1.52 -2.00 27.91
N ASP A 223 0.77 -3.03 27.56
CA ASP A 223 0.22 -4.02 28.50
C ASP A 223 0.98 -5.35 28.36
N ALA A 224 1.51 -5.84 29.48
CA ALA A 224 2.23 -7.10 29.57
C ALA A 224 1.36 -8.29 29.14
N SER A 225 0.04 -8.24 29.38
CA SER A 225 -0.89 -9.29 28.96
C SER A 225 -0.88 -9.49 27.44
N VAL A 226 -0.67 -8.42 26.66
CA VAL A 226 -0.57 -8.48 25.21
C VAL A 226 0.72 -9.21 24.81
N VAL A 227 1.82 -8.96 25.51
CA VAL A 227 3.10 -9.63 25.26
C VAL A 227 3.02 -11.11 25.62
N GLU A 228 2.41 -11.45 26.75
CA GLU A 228 2.16 -12.84 27.14
C GLU A 228 1.33 -13.59 26.09
N ARG A 229 0.29 -12.95 25.54
CA ARG A 229 -0.54 -13.51 24.47
C ARG A 229 0.22 -13.70 23.15
N ILE A 230 1.14 -12.78 22.83
CA ILE A 230 2.04 -12.93 21.68
C ILE A 230 2.98 -14.14 21.89
N LEU A 231 3.58 -14.28 23.08
CA LEU A 231 4.53 -15.35 23.39
C LEU A 231 3.86 -16.73 23.50
N SER A 232 2.67 -16.78 24.07
CA SER A 232 1.85 -18.01 24.19
C SER A 232 1.24 -18.45 22.85
N ARG A 233 1.42 -17.67 21.78
CA ARG A 233 0.92 -17.95 20.42
C ARG A 233 -0.59 -18.21 20.42
N GLU A 234 -1.32 -17.55 21.32
CA GLU A 234 -2.78 -17.62 21.37
C GLU A 234 -3.37 -17.15 20.04
N GLY A 235 -3.83 -18.10 19.22
CA GLY A 235 -4.39 -17.82 17.89
C GLY A 235 -3.72 -18.57 16.74
N GLU A 236 -2.66 -19.36 16.97
CA GLU A 236 -2.11 -20.30 15.98
C GLU A 236 -3.08 -21.49 15.72
N GLN A 237 -4.23 -21.25 15.10
CA GLN A 237 -5.12 -22.28 14.56
C GLN A 237 -5.38 -22.04 13.08
N ASP A 238 -5.71 -23.13 12.38
CA ASP A 238 -5.92 -23.19 10.93
C ASP A 238 -7.08 -22.25 10.50
N SER A 239 -6.73 -21.04 10.07
CA SER A 239 -7.67 -19.91 9.91
C SER A 239 -8.36 -19.86 8.54
N SER A 240 -8.35 -20.96 7.78
CA SER A 240 -8.78 -20.97 6.38
C SER A 240 -10.22 -20.49 6.18
N GLU A 241 -11.15 -20.82 7.08
CA GLU A 241 -12.55 -20.38 6.96
C GLU A 241 -12.75 -18.90 7.28
N ALA A 242 -12.08 -18.39 8.32
CA ALA A 242 -12.16 -16.98 8.69
C ALA A 242 -11.51 -16.08 7.63
N GLU A 243 -10.41 -16.54 7.03
CA GLU A 243 -9.76 -15.86 5.92
C GLU A 243 -10.66 -15.81 4.68
N LYS A 244 -11.29 -16.93 4.31
CA LYS A 244 -12.26 -16.96 3.20
C LYS A 244 -13.44 -16.02 3.45
N ALA A 245 -13.97 -16.00 4.68
CA ALA A 245 -15.07 -15.10 5.04
C ALA A 245 -14.65 -13.62 4.94
N PHE A 246 -13.43 -13.28 5.38
CA PHE A 246 -12.88 -11.95 5.22
C PHE A 246 -12.72 -11.55 3.76
N LEU A 247 -12.08 -12.39 2.94
CA LEU A 247 -11.85 -12.10 1.53
C LEU A 247 -13.16 -11.88 0.78
N LYS A 248 -14.21 -12.65 1.12
CA LYS A 248 -15.55 -12.46 0.58
C LYS A 248 -16.14 -11.10 1.00
N ASP A 249 -16.09 -10.77 2.29
CA ASP A 249 -16.58 -9.49 2.81
C ASP A 249 -15.82 -8.28 2.21
N ALA A 250 -14.49 -8.38 2.09
CA ALA A 250 -13.66 -7.37 1.45
C ALA A 250 -14.01 -7.18 -0.03
N ALA A 251 -14.29 -8.26 -0.76
CA ALA A 251 -14.74 -8.20 -2.15
C ALA A 251 -16.12 -7.53 -2.29
N GLU A 252 -17.06 -7.86 -1.39
CA GLU A 252 -18.38 -7.23 -1.35
C GLU A 252 -18.28 -5.73 -1.04
N LYS A 253 -17.42 -5.34 -0.10
CA LYS A 253 -17.14 -3.93 0.23
C LYS A 253 -16.49 -3.20 -0.95
N ALA A 254 -15.51 -3.82 -1.61
CA ALA A 254 -14.83 -3.24 -2.78
C ALA A 254 -15.82 -2.94 -3.91
N ALA A 255 -16.74 -3.86 -4.20
CA ALA A 255 -17.80 -3.65 -5.19
C ALA A 255 -18.79 -2.54 -4.81
N ARG A 256 -18.91 -2.20 -3.52
CA ARG A 256 -19.81 -1.15 -3.01
C ARG A 256 -19.12 0.21 -2.81
N LEU A 257 -17.80 0.31 -2.96
CA LEU A 257 -17.04 1.55 -2.74
C LEU A 257 -17.57 2.73 -3.56
N GLY A 258 -17.92 2.50 -4.82
CA GLY A 258 -18.50 3.53 -5.68
C GLY A 258 -19.89 4.01 -5.26
N ASN A 259 -20.60 3.26 -4.41
CA ASN A 259 -21.97 3.56 -3.97
C ASN A 259 -22.02 4.29 -2.62
N VAL A 260 -20.88 4.50 -1.95
CA VAL A 260 -20.84 5.17 -0.65
C VAL A 260 -21.08 6.67 -0.85
N VAL A 261 -22.13 7.17 -0.22
CA VAL A 261 -22.51 8.59 -0.32
C VAL A 261 -21.63 9.42 0.60
N VAL A 262 -21.07 10.50 0.06
CA VAL A 262 -20.41 11.55 0.86
C VAL A 262 -21.35 12.75 0.94
N PRO A 263 -21.96 13.02 2.11
CA PRO A 263 -22.92 14.09 2.25
C PRO A 263 -22.33 15.45 1.94
N ARG A 264 -23.17 16.37 1.46
CA ARG A 264 -22.74 17.75 1.14
C ARG A 264 -22.13 18.48 2.35
N SER A 265 -22.55 18.13 3.57
CA SER A 265 -21.97 18.65 4.82
C SER A 265 -20.50 18.23 4.97
N ILE A 266 -20.17 16.97 4.68
CA ILE A 266 -18.80 16.44 4.69
C ILE A 266 -17.97 17.06 3.59
N VAL A 267 -18.49 17.15 2.35
CA VAL A 267 -17.77 17.79 1.23
C VAL A 267 -17.45 19.25 1.54
N ARG A 268 -18.43 20.01 2.05
CA ARG A 268 -18.22 21.40 2.48
C ARG A 268 -17.18 21.49 3.58
N TYR A 269 -17.19 20.56 4.53
CA TYR A 269 -16.21 20.51 5.60
C TYR A 269 -14.79 20.30 5.06
N LEU A 270 -14.59 19.32 4.19
CA LEU A 270 -13.29 19.05 3.57
C LEU A 270 -12.78 20.26 2.76
N ALA A 271 -13.66 20.94 2.02
CA ALA A 271 -13.31 22.17 1.32
C ALA A 271 -12.92 23.31 2.26
N GLN A 272 -13.63 23.47 3.39
CA GLN A 272 -13.27 24.46 4.41
C GLN A 272 -11.94 24.13 5.09
N LEU A 273 -11.65 22.84 5.31
CA LEU A 273 -10.40 22.38 5.87
C LEU A 273 -9.22 22.72 4.92
N TYR A 274 -9.39 22.51 3.62
CA TYR A 274 -8.39 22.89 2.61
C TYR A 274 -8.08 24.40 2.64
N ILE A 275 -9.10 25.25 2.60
CA ILE A 275 -8.92 26.72 2.52
C ILE A 275 -8.49 27.33 3.86
N HIS A 276 -9.13 26.98 4.96
CA HIS A 276 -8.93 27.70 6.23
C HIS A 276 -7.82 27.12 7.12
N ARG A 277 -7.43 25.87 6.90
CA ARG A 277 -6.39 25.19 7.70
C ARG A 277 -5.07 25.01 6.95
N ASN A 278 -4.93 25.68 5.80
CA ASN A 278 -3.74 25.66 4.94
C ASN A 278 -3.25 24.24 4.63
N VAL A 279 -4.16 23.33 4.30
CA VAL A 279 -3.78 22.00 3.83
C VAL A 279 -3.41 22.12 2.35
N GLU A 280 -2.15 22.41 2.06
CA GLU A 280 -1.62 22.73 0.72
C GLU A 280 -1.52 21.51 -0.22
N SER A 281 -2.51 20.60 -0.20
CA SER A 281 -2.50 19.39 -1.02
C SER A 281 -3.91 18.91 -1.32
N LEU A 282 -4.34 19.02 -2.58
CA LEU A 282 -5.60 18.41 -3.07
C LEU A 282 -5.58 16.89 -2.89
N ARG A 283 -4.39 16.28 -2.96
CA ARG A 283 -4.19 14.86 -2.66
C ARG A 283 -4.61 14.53 -1.23
N ALA A 284 -4.37 15.41 -0.27
CA ALA A 284 -4.84 15.21 1.10
C ALA A 284 -6.36 15.18 1.20
N VAL A 285 -7.04 16.04 0.44
CA VAL A 285 -8.51 16.08 0.39
C VAL A 285 -9.07 14.82 -0.26
N GLU A 286 -8.49 14.37 -1.37
CA GLU A 286 -8.84 13.10 -2.03
C GLU A 286 -8.60 11.89 -1.13
N ALA A 287 -7.47 11.86 -0.42
CA ALA A 287 -7.15 10.81 0.54
C ALA A 287 -8.12 10.80 1.73
N LEU A 288 -8.53 11.97 2.25
CA LEU A 288 -9.55 12.08 3.29
C LEU A 288 -10.90 11.53 2.81
N GLU A 289 -11.31 11.89 1.61
CA GLU A 289 -12.57 11.48 1.02
C GLU A 289 -12.62 9.96 0.80
N LEU A 290 -11.62 9.40 0.11
CA LEU A 290 -11.51 7.97 -0.17
C LEU A 290 -11.42 7.16 1.13
N SER A 291 -10.56 7.58 2.06
CA SER A 291 -10.40 6.89 3.34
C SER A 291 -11.67 6.96 4.17
N SER A 292 -12.43 8.06 4.11
CA SER A 292 -13.71 8.17 4.83
C SER A 292 -14.76 7.21 4.27
N ARG A 293 -14.83 7.06 2.93
CA ARG A 293 -15.71 6.05 2.30
C ARG A 293 -15.34 4.64 2.72
N LEU A 294 -14.05 4.33 2.74
CA LEU A 294 -13.55 3.02 3.17
C LEU A 294 -13.84 2.77 4.66
N ALA A 295 -13.63 3.77 5.52
CA ALA A 295 -13.98 3.69 6.94
C ALA A 295 -15.49 3.47 7.14
N ALA A 296 -16.34 4.14 6.37
CA ALA A 296 -17.79 3.94 6.41
C ALA A 296 -18.16 2.50 6.02
N LEU A 297 -17.58 1.96 4.94
CA LEU A 297 -17.80 0.58 4.50
C LEU A 297 -17.35 -0.44 5.53
N ILE A 298 -16.18 -0.24 6.15
CA ILE A 298 -15.68 -1.12 7.21
C ILE A 298 -16.63 -1.09 8.41
N ALA A 299 -17.22 0.06 8.70
CA ALA A 299 -18.26 0.22 9.73
C ALA A 299 -19.65 -0.30 9.30
N GLY A 300 -19.81 -0.81 8.07
CA GLY A 300 -21.08 -1.30 7.53
C GLY A 300 -22.07 -0.20 7.14
N LYS A 301 -21.60 1.05 6.99
CA LYS A 301 -22.39 2.21 6.59
C LYS A 301 -22.32 2.44 5.07
N THR A 302 -23.36 3.04 4.51
CA THR A 302 -23.42 3.47 3.10
C THR A 302 -23.24 4.98 2.95
N GLU A 303 -23.07 5.71 4.04
CA GLU A 303 -22.93 7.16 4.09
C GLU A 303 -21.82 7.55 5.06
N VAL A 304 -20.98 8.50 4.65
CA VAL A 304 -19.88 9.04 5.46
C VAL A 304 -20.41 10.03 6.50
N SER A 305 -19.97 9.88 7.74
CA SER A 305 -20.25 10.81 8.84
C SER A 305 -18.98 11.39 9.45
N PHE A 306 -19.13 12.32 10.40
CA PHE A 306 -18.00 12.87 11.16
C PHE A 306 -17.28 11.81 12.01
N ASP A 307 -17.92 10.67 12.32
CA ASP A 307 -17.25 9.54 12.99
C ASP A 307 -16.11 8.98 12.14
N GLU A 308 -16.32 8.83 10.84
CA GLU A 308 -15.31 8.31 9.92
C GLU A 308 -14.18 9.31 9.73
N LEU A 309 -14.50 10.60 9.63
CA LEU A 309 -13.49 11.67 9.58
C LEU A 309 -12.55 11.64 10.79
N LEU A 310 -13.08 11.46 12.01
CA LEU A 310 -12.25 11.35 13.21
C LEU A 310 -11.27 10.17 13.18
N VAL A 311 -11.61 9.09 12.48
CA VAL A 311 -10.73 7.93 12.32
C VAL A 311 -9.63 8.22 11.31
N VAL A 312 -9.96 8.85 10.18
CA VAL A 312 -9.04 8.97 9.04
C VAL A 312 -8.17 10.22 9.10
N VAL A 313 -8.65 11.33 9.68
CA VAL A 313 -7.91 12.60 9.72
C VAL A 313 -6.54 12.47 10.39
N PRO A 314 -6.38 11.80 11.54
CA PRO A 314 -5.05 11.56 12.13
C PRO A 314 -4.11 10.74 11.25
N LEU A 315 -4.63 9.92 10.33
CA LEU A 315 -3.83 9.08 9.46
C LEU A 315 -3.42 9.82 8.18
N VAL A 316 -4.32 10.66 7.65
CA VAL A 316 -4.11 11.37 6.38
C VAL A 316 -3.31 12.65 6.54
N LEU A 317 -3.51 13.40 7.64
CA LEU A 317 -2.94 14.74 7.81
C LEU A 317 -1.67 14.78 8.66
N ARG A 318 -1.35 13.71 9.41
CA ARG A 318 -0.19 13.69 10.34
C ARG A 318 1.13 14.18 9.74
N HIS A 319 1.42 13.80 8.50
CA HIS A 319 2.66 14.13 7.78
C HIS A 319 2.51 15.36 6.86
N ARG A 320 1.38 16.06 6.92
CA ARG A 320 1.03 17.18 6.03
C ARG A 320 0.75 18.48 6.76
N VAL A 321 0.46 18.42 8.05
CA VAL A 321 0.14 19.60 8.88
C VAL A 321 0.88 19.53 10.19
N GLU A 322 1.13 20.70 10.77
CA GLU A 322 1.73 20.79 12.10
C GLU A 322 0.85 20.13 13.17
N PRO A 323 1.45 19.54 14.23
CA PRO A 323 0.70 18.86 15.30
C PRO A 323 -0.36 19.72 15.99
N LEU A 324 -0.11 21.03 16.13
CA LEU A 324 -1.07 21.96 16.72
C LEU A 324 -2.30 22.12 15.83
N THR A 325 -2.10 22.36 14.53
CA THR A 325 -3.16 22.45 13.52
C THR A 325 -3.97 21.16 13.46
N LEU A 326 -3.32 19.99 13.48
CA LEU A 326 -4.02 18.70 13.55
C LEU A 326 -4.92 18.61 14.79
N SER A 327 -4.41 19.02 15.94
CA SER A 327 -5.16 18.98 17.20
C SER A 327 -6.39 19.91 17.17
N GLU A 328 -6.27 21.08 16.55
CA GLU A 328 -7.41 22.00 16.36
C GLU A 328 -8.47 21.42 15.41
N ILE A 329 -8.04 20.78 14.31
CA ILE A 329 -8.95 20.11 13.38
C ILE A 329 -9.73 19.01 14.10
N LEU A 330 -9.06 18.20 14.92
CA LEU A 330 -9.71 17.10 15.65
C LEU A 330 -10.73 17.63 16.67
N LYS A 331 -10.42 18.71 17.39
CA LYS A 331 -11.38 19.37 18.30
C LYS A 331 -12.61 19.90 17.57
N ASP A 332 -12.43 20.55 16.42
CA ASP A 332 -13.54 21.04 15.59
C ASP A 332 -14.42 19.87 15.06
N LEU A 333 -13.81 18.76 14.65
CA LEU A 333 -14.53 17.54 14.28
C LEU A 333 -15.36 16.96 15.42
N GLU A 334 -14.82 16.93 16.64
CA GLU A 334 -15.55 16.47 17.84
C GLU A 334 -16.78 17.35 18.12
N ILE A 335 -16.63 18.67 18.02
CA ILE A 335 -17.75 19.61 18.20
C ILE A 335 -18.82 19.37 17.13
N ARG A 336 -18.44 19.21 15.86
CA ARG A 336 -19.38 18.96 14.76
C ARG A 336 -20.07 17.61 14.86
N ARG A 337 -19.35 16.58 15.31
CA ARG A 337 -19.93 15.27 15.64
C ARG A 337 -20.98 15.39 16.74
N ALA A 338 -20.68 16.12 17.82
CA ALA A 338 -21.64 16.34 18.90
C ALA A 338 -22.87 17.14 18.44
N ALA A 339 -22.67 18.13 17.55
CA ALA A 339 -23.75 18.92 16.97
C ALA A 339 -24.63 18.11 16.01
N GLY A 340 -24.04 17.23 15.19
CA GLY A 340 -24.74 16.35 14.25
C GLY A 340 -25.53 15.21 14.90
N ASN A 341 -25.34 14.98 16.21
CA ASN A 341 -26.08 14.00 17.01
C ASN A 341 -27.21 14.63 17.84
N ARG A 342 -27.41 15.95 17.76
CA ARG A 342 -28.64 16.58 18.26
C ARG A 342 -29.71 16.40 17.19
N PRO A 343 -30.91 15.87 17.52
CA PRO A 343 -32.03 15.93 16.58
C PRO A 343 -32.21 17.41 16.22
N THR A 344 -31.94 17.75 14.97
CA THR A 344 -32.15 19.08 14.43
C THR A 344 -33.66 19.32 14.48
N ALA A 345 -34.12 20.00 15.53
CA ALA A 345 -35.42 20.64 15.52
C ALA A 345 -35.48 21.50 14.26
N THR A 346 -36.37 21.11 13.35
CA THR A 346 -36.63 21.81 12.11
C THR A 346 -36.99 23.25 12.46
N PRO A 347 -36.31 24.28 11.90
CA PRO A 347 -36.81 25.64 12.05
C PRO A 347 -38.17 25.73 11.32
N PRO A 348 -39.16 26.44 11.87
CA PRO A 348 -40.47 26.55 11.22
C PRO A 348 -40.32 27.29 9.88
N PRO A 349 -41.16 26.98 8.88
CA PRO A 349 -41.12 27.69 7.60
C PRO A 349 -41.58 29.13 7.82
N THR A 350 -40.74 30.09 7.49
CA THR A 350 -41.15 31.49 7.30
C THR A 350 -41.92 31.59 5.99
N SER A 351 -43.19 31.95 6.08
CA SER A 351 -44.09 32.28 4.97
C SER A 351 -43.61 33.50 4.17
N PRO A 352 -43.97 33.61 2.88
CA PRO A 352 -43.61 34.74 2.03
C PRO A 352 -44.57 35.91 2.24
N ASP A 353 -44.04 37.13 2.34
CA ASP A 353 -44.82 38.37 2.24
C ASP A 353 -44.80 38.89 0.79
N GLU A 354 -46.00 39.22 0.31
CA GLU A 354 -46.31 39.77 -1.00
C GLU A 354 -46.20 41.31 -1.04
N GLY A 355 -45.92 41.85 -2.24
CA GLY A 355 -46.29 43.20 -2.67
C GLY A 355 -45.14 44.23 -2.67
N SER A 356 -44.88 45.02 -3.72
CA SER A 356 -45.61 45.29 -4.96
C SER A 356 -44.78 46.17 -5.91
N SER A 357 -45.01 46.00 -7.23
CA SER A 357 -44.94 46.99 -8.34
C SER A 357 -43.58 47.66 -8.64
N SER A 358 -43.11 47.87 -9.87
CA SER A 358 -43.73 47.89 -11.22
C SER A 358 -42.61 47.92 -12.28
N THR A 359 -42.82 47.25 -13.41
CA THR A 359 -42.06 47.31 -14.67
C THR A 359 -42.35 48.63 -15.43
N PRO A 360 -41.60 49.05 -16.50
CA PRO A 360 -41.65 48.38 -17.82
C PRO A 360 -40.33 48.30 -18.65
N GLU A 361 -40.19 47.16 -19.33
CA GLU A 361 -39.89 46.98 -20.79
C GLU A 361 -38.55 47.47 -21.36
N THR A 362 -37.75 46.62 -21.99
CA THR A 362 -37.92 46.12 -23.39
C THR A 362 -36.96 44.92 -23.61
N ASP A 363 -37.45 43.77 -24.08
CA ASP A 363 -37.41 43.28 -25.48
C ASP A 363 -35.95 43.14 -26.02
N ALA A 364 -35.43 41.99 -26.47
CA ALA A 364 -36.02 40.84 -27.11
C ALA A 364 -35.09 39.61 -27.00
N ALA A 365 -35.69 38.42 -26.93
CA ALA A 365 -35.02 37.16 -27.16
C ALA A 365 -34.82 36.91 -28.66
N ARG A 366 -33.69 36.28 -29.06
CA ARG A 366 -33.66 35.08 -29.94
C ARG A 366 -32.23 34.64 -30.32
N ARG A 367 -31.99 33.35 -30.06
CA ARG A 367 -31.25 32.35 -30.88
C ARG A 367 -29.79 32.63 -31.25
N PHE A 368 -28.88 31.72 -30.93
CA PHE A 368 -28.48 30.61 -31.81
C PHE A 368 -27.36 29.76 -31.17
N THR A 369 -27.43 28.47 -31.45
CA THR A 369 -26.43 27.43 -31.27
C THR A 369 -25.17 27.63 -32.13
N ALA A 370 -24.06 27.03 -31.67
CA ALA A 370 -22.97 26.39 -32.44
C ALA A 370 -21.54 26.97 -32.29
N VAL A 371 -20.62 26.05 -31.95
CA VAL A 371 -19.15 26.00 -32.15
C VAL A 371 -18.85 26.06 -33.68
N PRO A 372 -17.72 26.58 -34.26
CA PRO A 372 -16.28 26.28 -34.02
C PRO A 372 -15.31 27.44 -34.45
N PRO A 373 -14.06 27.26 -34.98
CA PRO A 373 -12.91 26.38 -34.68
C PRO A 373 -11.59 27.14 -34.36
N SER A 374 -10.56 26.34 -34.03
CA SER A 374 -9.10 26.59 -34.06
C SER A 374 -8.56 27.43 -35.23
N VAL A 375 -7.60 28.33 -34.94
CA VAL A 375 -6.41 28.60 -35.80
C VAL A 375 -5.20 28.95 -34.92
N ALA A 376 -4.07 28.33 -35.24
CA ALA A 376 -2.77 28.54 -34.63
C ALA A 376 -2.00 29.72 -35.26
N ASP A 377 -1.14 30.33 -34.43
CA ASP A 377 0.30 30.46 -34.62
C ASP A 377 0.92 31.88 -34.66
N LYS A 378 2.02 31.97 -33.90
CA LYS A 378 3.15 32.93 -33.87
C LYS A 378 3.18 34.16 -32.94
N PRO A 379 4.39 34.51 -32.46
CA PRO A 379 4.64 34.79 -31.03
C PRO A 379 5.24 36.19 -30.77
N ALA A 380 5.35 36.58 -29.49
CA ALA A 380 6.63 37.00 -28.86
C ALA A 380 6.45 37.74 -27.52
N ARG A 381 7.49 37.55 -26.68
CA ARG A 381 8.07 38.44 -25.65
C ARG A 381 7.84 38.09 -24.17
N LEU A 382 8.90 37.50 -23.62
CA LEU A 382 9.29 37.48 -22.21
C LEU A 382 9.48 38.91 -21.67
N PRO A 383 9.10 39.21 -20.41
CA PRO A 383 9.69 40.31 -19.67
C PRO A 383 10.87 39.84 -18.79
N ALA A 384 11.92 40.66 -18.78
CA ALA A 384 13.14 40.54 -17.99
C ALA A 384 12.99 41.23 -16.60
N PRO A 385 13.93 41.07 -15.66
CA PRO A 385 13.71 41.18 -14.23
C PRO A 385 13.90 42.60 -13.65
N VAL A 386 13.31 42.82 -12.47
CA VAL A 386 13.41 44.07 -11.68
C VAL A 386 14.38 43.85 -10.49
N PRO A 387 15.19 44.85 -10.08
CA PRO A 387 16.47 44.61 -9.41
C PRO A 387 16.41 44.53 -7.88
N ARG A 388 17.49 43.97 -7.31
CA ARG A 388 17.84 43.95 -5.89
C ARG A 388 18.12 45.35 -5.35
N ARG A 389 17.81 45.56 -4.07
CA ARG A 389 18.23 46.72 -3.29
C ARG A 389 18.88 46.24 -2.00
N ASP A 390 20.17 46.51 -1.85
CA ASP A 390 20.92 46.41 -0.60
C ASP A 390 20.61 47.60 0.32
N GLY A 391 20.65 47.40 1.63
CA GLY A 391 20.49 48.47 2.62
C GLY A 391 20.43 48.02 4.08
N ARG A 392 21.62 47.73 4.63
CA ARG A 392 22.15 47.99 5.99
C ARG A 392 21.22 48.16 7.22
N GLU A 393 21.60 47.40 8.25
CA GLU A 393 21.91 47.76 9.66
C GLU A 393 20.89 48.55 10.51
N GLY A 394 20.52 47.93 11.63
CA GLY A 394 19.92 48.57 12.80
C GLY A 394 19.94 47.62 14.01
N GLU A 395 20.91 47.82 14.90
CA GLU A 395 21.01 47.19 16.23
C GLU A 395 19.85 47.59 17.15
N GLY A 396 19.51 46.73 18.12
CA GLY A 396 18.66 47.12 19.24
C GLY A 396 18.11 45.99 20.11
N GLY A 397 18.89 45.54 21.09
CA GLY A 397 18.48 45.44 22.51
C GLY A 397 17.36 44.49 22.96
N GLU A 398 17.79 43.45 23.69
CA GLU A 398 17.26 42.96 24.98
C GLU A 398 15.75 42.63 25.16
N ARG A 399 15.45 41.39 25.59
CA ARG A 399 15.15 41.05 27.00
C ARG A 399 14.71 39.59 27.17
N GLU A 400 15.32 38.95 28.17
CA GLU A 400 14.86 37.71 28.80
C GLU A 400 13.49 37.91 29.48
N ALA A 401 12.67 36.85 29.46
CA ALA A 401 11.67 36.61 30.51
C ALA A 401 11.48 35.10 30.69
N THR A 402 11.85 34.67 31.89
CA THR A 402 11.59 33.38 32.51
C THR A 402 10.11 33.25 32.93
N ALA A 403 9.54 32.04 32.93
CA ALA A 403 8.73 31.50 34.03
C ALA A 403 8.03 30.15 33.70
N ALA A 404 8.41 29.15 34.50
CA ALA A 404 7.65 28.06 35.10
C ALA A 404 6.17 27.80 34.69
N GLY A 405 5.92 26.54 34.31
CA GLY A 405 5.15 25.59 35.12
C GLY A 405 3.63 25.72 35.20
N SER A 406 2.90 24.74 34.66
CA SER A 406 1.74 24.16 35.35
C SER A 406 1.35 22.80 34.75
N ALA A 407 1.24 21.82 35.64
CA ALA A 407 0.68 20.51 35.39
C ALA A 407 -0.82 20.60 35.08
N SER A 408 -1.34 19.66 34.29
CA SER A 408 -2.78 19.46 34.11
C SER A 408 -3.14 17.98 34.30
N PRO A 409 -4.33 17.68 34.86
CA PRO A 409 -4.65 16.40 35.46
C PRO A 409 -5.17 15.37 34.44
N SER A 410 -4.97 14.11 34.79
CA SER A 410 -5.53 12.93 34.16
C SER A 410 -7.06 12.90 34.28
N LEU A 411 -7.76 12.78 33.15
CA LEU A 411 -9.18 12.40 33.09
C LEU A 411 -9.33 11.08 32.34
N SER A 412 -9.80 10.08 33.07
CA SER A 412 -10.17 8.75 32.59
C SER A 412 -11.41 8.83 31.69
N VAL A 413 -11.25 8.47 30.42
CA VAL A 413 -12.35 8.29 29.47
C VAL A 413 -12.75 6.82 29.48
N ALA A 414 -14.02 6.56 29.78
CA ALA A 414 -14.64 5.25 29.78
C ALA A 414 -14.52 4.58 28.40
N GLU A 415 -13.96 3.37 28.39
CA GLU A 415 -13.74 2.53 27.21
C GLU A 415 -15.05 1.98 26.66
N GLY A 416 -15.59 2.64 25.63
CA GLY A 416 -16.53 2.04 24.69
C GLY A 416 -15.78 1.25 23.63
N THR A 417 -15.89 -0.08 23.67
CA THR A 417 -15.22 -1.02 22.76
C THR A 417 -15.72 -0.88 21.32
N ARG A 418 -15.00 -0.13 20.48
CA ARG A 418 -15.09 -0.27 19.00
C ARG A 418 -14.34 -1.54 18.59
N GLN A 419 -14.96 -2.71 18.77
CA GLN A 419 -14.40 -3.99 18.30
C GLN A 419 -14.48 -4.07 16.77
N GLY A 420 -13.33 -3.98 16.10
CA GLY A 420 -13.21 -4.22 14.65
C GLY A 420 -13.62 -5.65 14.27
N TRP A 421 -14.09 -5.83 13.04
CA TRP A 421 -14.60 -7.11 12.51
C TRP A 421 -13.58 -8.26 12.60
N LEU A 422 -12.27 -7.98 12.52
CA LEU A 422 -11.20 -8.97 12.72
C LEU A 422 -11.28 -9.58 14.13
N GLN A 423 -11.68 -8.78 15.13
CA GLN A 423 -11.95 -9.26 16.49
C GLN A 423 -13.35 -9.87 16.64
N GLN A 424 -14.38 -9.39 15.91
CA GLN A 424 -15.71 -10.00 15.96
C GLN A 424 -15.74 -11.41 15.34
N ALA A 425 -14.93 -11.67 14.30
CA ALA A 425 -14.71 -13.01 13.76
C ALA A 425 -14.03 -13.93 14.79
N LEU A 426 -13.00 -13.44 15.48
CA LEU A 426 -12.31 -14.15 16.57
C LEU A 426 -13.19 -14.36 17.81
N ALA A 427 -14.10 -13.43 18.11
CA ALA A 427 -14.99 -13.48 19.28
C ALA A 427 -16.22 -14.37 19.05
N ARG A 428 -16.84 -14.36 17.86
CA ARG A 428 -17.95 -15.27 17.49
C ARG A 428 -17.54 -16.74 17.53
N TYR A 429 -16.27 -17.03 17.24
CA TYR A 429 -15.68 -18.35 17.38
C TYR A 429 -15.58 -18.82 18.85
N ARG A 430 -15.23 -17.91 19.78
CA ARG A 430 -15.18 -18.22 21.23
C ARG A 430 -16.56 -18.50 21.84
N ALA A 431 -17.61 -17.81 21.40
CA ALA A 431 -18.98 -18.04 21.87
C ALA A 431 -19.56 -19.39 21.41
N SER A 432 -19.19 -19.85 20.21
CA SER A 432 -19.57 -21.15 19.64
C SER A 432 -18.98 -22.36 20.40
N LEU A 433 -17.88 -22.16 21.13
CA LEU A 433 -17.27 -23.19 21.98
C LEU A 433 -17.91 -23.26 23.38
N ARG A 434 -18.44 -22.14 23.90
CA ARG A 434 -19.12 -22.11 25.21
C ARG A 434 -20.47 -22.85 25.15
N ASN A 435 -21.21 -22.72 24.06
CA ASN A 435 -22.46 -23.47 23.83
C ASN A 435 -22.29 -24.96 23.50
N ARG A 436 -21.04 -25.43 23.28
CA ARG A 436 -20.73 -26.85 23.09
C ARG A 436 -20.22 -27.54 24.37
N PHE A 437 -19.76 -26.78 25.36
CA PHE A 437 -19.33 -27.33 26.65
C PHE A 437 -20.48 -27.56 27.64
N ASP A 438 -21.63 -26.89 27.49
CA ASP A 438 -22.82 -27.15 28.31
C ASP A 438 -23.67 -28.37 27.86
N ARG A 439 -23.23 -29.11 26.82
CA ARG A 439 -23.92 -30.33 26.34
C ARG A 439 -23.14 -31.63 26.49
N LEU A 440 -21.97 -31.61 27.11
CA LEU A 440 -21.16 -32.81 27.37
C LEU A 440 -20.64 -32.81 28.81
N GLY A 441 -21.57 -32.87 29.75
CA GLY A 441 -21.30 -33.11 31.16
C GLY A 441 -22.24 -34.17 31.71
N SER A 442 -21.98 -35.45 31.43
CA SER A 442 -22.57 -36.58 32.15
C SER A 442 -21.78 -37.88 31.90
N GLY A 443 -21.28 -38.51 32.97
CA GLY A 443 -20.72 -39.88 33.03
C GLY A 443 -19.19 -39.93 32.92
N ALA A 444 -18.37 -40.13 33.96
CA ALA A 444 -18.22 -41.25 34.92
C ALA A 444 -17.25 -42.38 34.44
N HIS A 445 -16.15 -42.57 35.19
CA HIS A 445 -15.30 -43.79 35.40
C HIS A 445 -14.66 -44.50 34.16
N ASP A 446 -13.52 -45.20 34.15
CA ASP A 446 -12.53 -45.67 35.14
C ASP A 446 -11.24 -46.18 34.40
N THR A 447 -10.10 -46.11 35.09
CA THR A 447 -8.88 -46.98 35.13
C THR A 447 -8.11 -47.56 33.91
N GLY A 448 -6.77 -47.33 33.94
CA GLY A 448 -5.67 -48.30 33.70
C GLY A 448 -5.22 -48.54 32.25
N SER A 449 -3.99 -48.96 31.89
CA SER A 449 -2.68 -49.18 32.52
C SER A 449 -1.69 -49.61 31.39
N THR A 450 -0.42 -49.17 31.47
CA THR A 450 0.85 -49.87 31.08
C THR A 450 1.22 -50.32 29.64
N ALA A 451 2.50 -50.03 29.30
CA ALA A 451 3.57 -50.90 28.73
C ALA A 451 4.06 -50.75 27.26
N ALA A 452 5.23 -50.11 27.13
CA ALA A 452 6.53 -50.57 26.57
C ALA A 452 6.71 -51.40 25.25
N SER A 453 7.49 -50.77 24.34
CA SER A 453 8.65 -51.26 23.54
C SER A 453 8.54 -52.39 22.49
N ARG A 454 9.09 -52.15 21.27
CA ARG A 454 10.34 -52.78 20.74
C ARG A 454 10.61 -52.48 19.25
N HIS A 455 11.91 -52.44 18.93
CA HIS A 455 12.60 -52.34 17.63
C HIS A 455 12.28 -53.45 16.59
N ARG A 456 12.52 -53.16 15.30
CA ARG A 456 13.33 -54.01 14.39
C ARG A 456 13.70 -53.33 13.06
N SER A 457 14.85 -53.73 12.54
CA SER A 457 15.51 -53.37 11.27
C SER A 457 15.58 -54.60 10.33
N SER A 458 15.67 -54.38 9.00
CA SER A 458 16.41 -55.26 8.04
C SER A 458 16.39 -54.73 6.59
N ALA A 459 17.44 -55.07 5.83
CA ALA A 459 17.87 -54.60 4.50
C ALA A 459 17.28 -55.36 3.28
N GLY A 460 17.59 -54.88 2.06
CA GLY A 460 17.10 -55.31 0.71
C GLY A 460 17.66 -56.61 0.13
N PRO A 461 17.42 -56.93 -1.18
CA PRO A 461 18.32 -56.55 -2.30
C PRO A 461 17.63 -56.31 -3.69
N GLY A 462 18.39 -55.91 -4.74
CA GLY A 462 17.88 -55.49 -6.07
C GLY A 462 18.21 -56.40 -7.28
N THR A 463 17.94 -55.95 -8.53
CA THR A 463 18.78 -56.05 -9.77
C THR A 463 18.06 -55.65 -11.09
N HIS A 464 18.90 -55.16 -12.05
CA HIS A 464 18.83 -55.17 -13.54
C HIS A 464 18.36 -53.95 -14.40
N ARG A 465 19.32 -53.46 -15.22
CA ARG A 465 19.29 -52.65 -16.47
C ARG A 465 19.75 -53.53 -17.67
N PRO A 466 19.55 -53.12 -18.95
CA PRO A 466 20.61 -52.48 -19.80
C PRO A 466 20.05 -51.33 -20.73
N ALA A 467 20.72 -50.23 -21.13
CA ALA A 467 21.92 -49.94 -21.97
C ALA A 467 21.79 -50.44 -23.43
N THR A 468 22.01 -49.71 -24.55
CA THR A 468 23.02 -48.72 -25.02
C THR A 468 22.43 -47.92 -26.23
N GLU A 469 22.94 -46.83 -26.84
CA GLU A 469 24.30 -46.52 -27.33
C GLU A 469 24.36 -45.09 -27.94
N TYR A 470 25.49 -44.36 -27.79
CA TYR A 470 26.27 -43.71 -28.87
C TYR A 470 27.55 -43.06 -28.30
N VAL A 471 28.68 -43.23 -29.01
CA VAL A 471 30.03 -42.68 -28.72
C VAL A 471 30.67 -42.25 -30.09
N PRO A 472 31.81 -41.52 -30.18
CA PRO A 472 31.94 -40.04 -30.22
C PRO A 472 32.87 -39.56 -31.38
N VAL A 473 33.56 -38.40 -31.19
CA VAL A 473 34.84 -37.88 -31.78
C VAL A 473 34.63 -36.45 -32.36
N HIS A 474 35.32 -35.33 -32.06
CA HIS A 474 36.45 -34.90 -31.21
C HIS A 474 36.32 -33.37 -31.00
N ASN A 475 36.71 -32.82 -29.83
CA ASN A 475 37.70 -31.73 -29.78
C ASN A 475 38.35 -31.65 -28.38
N THR A 476 39.63 -31.32 -28.38
CA THR A 476 40.63 -31.54 -27.33
C THR A 476 40.73 -30.41 -26.33
N GLY A 477 40.70 -30.73 -25.03
CA GLY A 477 41.07 -29.83 -23.94
C GLY A 477 40.76 -30.45 -22.58
N ASN A 478 41.76 -31.09 -21.96
CA ASN A 478 41.64 -31.70 -20.63
C ASN A 478 41.27 -30.65 -19.57
N ALA A 479 40.00 -30.62 -19.15
CA ALA A 479 39.59 -29.99 -17.90
C ALA A 479 38.66 -30.93 -17.15
N VAL A 480 39.10 -31.39 -15.99
CA VAL A 480 38.25 -32.14 -15.03
C VAL A 480 37.11 -31.19 -14.60
N PRO A 481 35.84 -31.63 -14.60
CA PRO A 481 34.74 -30.78 -14.12
C PRO A 481 34.95 -30.48 -12.63
N VAL A 482 35.23 -29.22 -12.32
CA VAL A 482 35.44 -28.73 -10.95
C VAL A 482 34.07 -28.39 -10.36
N SER A 483 33.83 -28.80 -9.11
CA SER A 483 32.57 -28.47 -8.43
C SER A 483 32.43 -26.94 -8.25
N PRO A 484 31.21 -26.38 -8.27
CA PRO A 484 30.98 -24.93 -8.11
C PRO A 484 31.64 -24.34 -6.85
N ALA A 485 31.70 -25.10 -5.76
CA ALA A 485 32.32 -24.68 -4.51
C ALA A 485 33.85 -24.57 -4.61
N GLU A 486 34.47 -25.41 -5.43
CA GLU A 486 35.92 -25.46 -5.61
C GLU A 486 36.38 -24.43 -6.66
N GLN A 487 35.51 -24.10 -7.61
CA GLN A 487 35.68 -22.98 -8.52
C GLN A 487 35.61 -21.63 -7.77
N ALA A 488 34.67 -21.47 -6.84
CA ALA A 488 34.57 -20.28 -5.99
C ALA A 488 35.81 -20.08 -5.09
N ARG A 489 36.37 -21.17 -4.52
CA ARG A 489 37.62 -21.10 -3.74
C ARG A 489 38.81 -20.67 -4.58
N ARG A 490 38.93 -21.16 -5.82
CA ARG A 490 40.01 -20.77 -6.73
C ARG A 490 39.93 -19.28 -7.09
N LEU A 491 38.74 -18.77 -7.39
CA LEU A 491 38.53 -17.36 -7.70
C LEU A 491 38.84 -16.44 -6.50
N SER A 492 38.52 -16.88 -5.27
CA SER A 492 38.82 -16.11 -4.06
C SER A 492 40.31 -16.05 -3.69
N ALA A 493 41.16 -16.86 -4.33
CA ALA A 493 42.60 -16.92 -4.08
C ALA A 493 43.43 -16.17 -5.14
N LEU A 494 42.80 -15.61 -6.16
CA LEU A 494 43.49 -14.83 -7.19
C LEU A 494 43.71 -13.39 -6.72
N PRO A 495 44.88 -12.79 -7.00
CA PRO A 495 45.14 -11.39 -6.73
C PRO A 495 44.27 -10.48 -7.63
N TRP A 496 43.97 -9.28 -7.14
CA TRP A 496 42.95 -8.38 -7.72
C TRP A 496 43.22 -7.98 -9.17
N ASP A 497 44.49 -7.88 -9.56
CA ASP A 497 44.96 -7.59 -10.91
C ASP A 497 44.57 -8.67 -11.93
N GLN A 498 44.40 -9.92 -11.50
CA GLN A 498 43.99 -11.05 -12.37
C GLN A 498 42.46 -11.23 -12.47
N LEU A 499 41.69 -10.49 -11.67
CA LEU A 499 40.22 -10.55 -11.66
C LEU A 499 39.57 -9.45 -12.51
N VAL A 500 40.34 -8.43 -12.93
CA VAL A 500 39.80 -7.19 -13.51
C VAL A 500 40.10 -7.05 -15.00
N THR A 501 41.07 -7.79 -15.55
CA THR A 501 41.42 -7.71 -16.97
C THR A 501 41.39 -9.09 -17.62
N PRO A 502 40.45 -9.36 -18.54
CA PRO A 502 40.56 -10.50 -19.42
C PRO A 502 41.87 -10.41 -20.22
N PRO A 503 42.62 -11.51 -20.42
CA PRO A 503 43.89 -11.51 -21.16
C PRO A 503 43.79 -10.98 -22.60
N GLU A 504 42.56 -10.84 -23.11
CA GLU A 504 42.24 -10.49 -24.49
C GLU A 504 42.24 -8.96 -24.73
N TRP A 505 42.42 -8.16 -23.67
CA TRP A 505 42.27 -6.70 -23.66
C TRP A 505 43.59 -5.97 -23.29
N GLU A 506 44.75 -6.62 -23.48
CA GLU A 506 46.07 -6.01 -23.23
C GLU A 506 46.77 -5.46 -24.49
N ASP A 507 46.13 -5.48 -25.66
CA ASP A 507 46.65 -4.86 -26.90
C ASP A 507 45.90 -3.58 -27.31
#